data_AF-T1J2L6-F1
#
_entry.id   AF-T1J2L6-F1
#
_cell.length_a   1.000
_cell.length_b   1.000
_cell.length_c   1.000
_cell.angle_alpha   90.00
_cell.angle_beta   90.00
_cell.angle_gamma   90.00
#
_symmetry.space_group_name_H-M   'P 1'
#
loop_
_entity.id
_entity.type
_entity.pdbx_description
1 polymer ?
#
loop_
_entity_poly.entity_id
_entity_poly.type
_entity_poly.pdbx_seq_one_letter_code
_entity_poly.pdbx_strand_id
1 'polypeptide(L)'
;MPQMLYAYCIICKNYRITCSNQLNNAKRIVVASNRNDCVLQNLRDVYGSKGVDKLLVFEQCRPDERVLNEFDIKNAPEMSDVRYEGFVSSCQQALGRNLCDRQLYYVNGRPFDARKWSMKHTTVQ
;
A
#
# COMPACT_ATOMS: atom_id res chain seq x y z
N MET A 1 -10.62 -3.25 -11.84
CA MET A 1 -10.74 -2.84 -10.42
C MET A 1 -10.48 -1.33 -10.31
N PRO A 2 -11.22 -0.59 -9.47
CA PRO A 2 -11.01 0.85 -9.27
C PRO A 2 -9.80 1.12 -8.36
N GLN A 3 -8.64 0.55 -8.70
CA GLN A 3 -7.42 0.53 -7.88
C GLN A 3 -6.95 1.95 -7.52
N MET A 4 -7.02 2.86 -8.50
CA MET A 4 -6.63 4.27 -8.32
C MET A 4 -7.53 5.00 -7.33
N LEU A 5 -8.83 4.74 -7.37
CA LEU A 5 -9.79 5.33 -6.43
C LEU A 5 -9.49 4.87 -5.00
N TYR A 6 -9.19 3.58 -4.82
CA TYR A 6 -8.88 3.00 -3.51
C TYR A 6 -7.59 3.59 -2.95
N ALA A 7 -6.58 3.78 -3.81
CA ALA A 7 -5.33 4.43 -3.43
C ALA A 7 -5.56 5.83 -2.85
N TYR A 8 -6.37 6.65 -3.52
CA TYR A 8 -6.73 7.97 -3.00
C TYR A 8 -7.58 7.93 -1.73
N CYS A 9 -8.51 6.98 -1.61
CA CYS A 9 -9.28 6.78 -0.37
C CYS A 9 -8.37 6.47 0.83
N ILE A 10 -7.23 5.83 0.59
CA ILE A 10 -6.29 5.42 1.64
C ILE A 10 -5.36 6.57 2.05
N ILE A 11 -4.72 7.22 1.08
CA ILE A 11 -3.68 8.23 1.35
C ILE A 11 -4.24 9.59 1.80
N CYS A 12 -5.46 9.94 1.38
CA CYS A 12 -6.09 11.23 1.71
C CYS A 12 -6.63 11.22 3.15
N LYS A 13 -5.79 11.61 4.11
CA LYS A 13 -6.18 11.86 5.50
C LYS A 13 -7.10 13.08 5.62
N ASN A 14 -8.01 13.07 6.58
CA ASN A 14 -8.99 14.13 6.89
C ASN A 14 -10.03 14.42 5.79
N TYR A 15 -10.12 13.59 4.75
CA TYR A 15 -11.12 13.71 3.69
C TYR A 15 -12.07 12.52 3.68
N ARG A 16 -13.36 12.79 3.49
CA ARG A 16 -14.38 11.76 3.26
C ARG A 16 -14.54 11.58 1.76
N ILE A 17 -14.18 10.41 1.23
CA ILE A 17 -14.38 10.06 -0.18
C ILE A 17 -15.43 8.97 -0.23
N THR A 18 -16.45 9.11 -1.08
CA THR A 18 -17.49 8.09 -1.25
C THR A 18 -17.77 7.93 -2.74
N CYS A 19 -17.73 6.69 -3.21
CA CYS A 19 -18.11 6.33 -4.56
C CYS A 19 -19.26 5.33 -4.51
N SER A 20 -20.29 5.59 -5.32
CA SER A 20 -21.42 4.68 -5.51
C SER A 20 -21.63 4.43 -6.98
N ASN A 21 -22.03 3.20 -7.31
CA ASN A 21 -22.49 2.81 -8.63
C ASN A 21 -24.00 2.66 -8.60
N GLN A 22 -24.70 3.20 -9.61
CA GLN A 22 -26.14 3.09 -9.74
C GLN A 22 -26.48 2.36 -11.05
N LEU A 23 -27.18 1.24 -10.94
CA LEU A 23 -27.66 0.45 -12.07
C LEU A 23 -29.15 0.18 -11.87
N ASN A 24 -29.99 0.47 -12.86
CA ASN A 24 -31.44 0.21 -12.83
C ASN A 24 -32.12 0.69 -11.54
N ASN A 25 -31.85 1.95 -11.13
CA ASN A 25 -32.32 2.58 -9.89
C ASN A 25 -31.85 1.94 -8.56
N ALA A 26 -31.04 0.88 -8.60
CA ALA A 26 -30.38 0.33 -7.42
C ALA A 26 -29.01 1.01 -7.22
N LYS A 27 -28.83 1.69 -6.07
CA LYS A 27 -27.57 2.33 -5.68
C LYS A 27 -26.74 1.39 -4.81
N ARG A 28 -25.50 1.13 -5.20
CA ARG A 28 -24.52 0.35 -4.43
C ARG A 28 -23.31 1.21 -4.11
N ILE A 29 -22.92 1.28 -2.84
CA ILE A 29 -21.66 1.90 -2.44
C ILE A 29 -20.50 0.99 -2.88
N VAL A 30 -19.55 1.55 -3.62
CA VAL A 30 -18.35 0.86 -4.10
C VAL A 30 -17.25 0.96 -3.03
N VAL A 31 -17.01 2.16 -2.53
CA VAL A 31 -16.04 2.45 -1.46
C VAL A 31 -16.46 3.71 -0.72
N ALA A 32 -16.20 3.75 0.58
CA ALA A 32 -16.36 4.94 1.40
C ALA A 32 -15.22 5.00 2.42
N SER A 33 -14.48 6.11 2.45
CA SER A 33 -13.58 6.45 3.56
C SER A 33 -14.25 7.47 4.47
N ASN A 34 -13.84 7.51 5.74
CA ASN A 34 -14.22 8.55 6.69
C ASN A 34 -13.14 9.63 6.79
N ARG A 35 -13.39 10.69 7.59
CA ARG A 35 -12.39 11.75 7.86
C ARG A 35 -11.38 11.28 8.92
N ASN A 36 -10.67 10.19 8.65
CA ASN A 36 -9.65 9.71 9.56
C ASN A 36 -8.35 10.51 9.40
N ASP A 37 -7.65 10.72 10.50
CA ASP A 37 -6.32 11.34 10.55
C ASP A 37 -5.18 10.34 10.31
N CYS A 38 -5.51 9.04 10.25
CA CYS A 38 -4.56 7.95 10.14
C CYS A 38 -4.84 7.07 8.91
N VAL A 39 -3.77 6.76 8.16
CA VAL A 39 -3.83 5.90 6.95
C VAL A 39 -4.30 4.48 7.29
N LEU A 40 -3.93 3.95 8.47
CA LEU A 40 -4.36 2.62 8.91
C LEU A 40 -5.89 2.54 9.06
N GLN A 41 -6.53 3.62 9.51
CA GLN A 41 -7.98 3.66 9.64
C GLN A 41 -8.67 3.77 8.27
N ASN A 42 -8.10 4.53 7.33
CA ASN A 42 -8.57 4.54 5.94
C ASN A 42 -8.43 3.15 5.27
N LEU A 43 -7.36 2.40 5.58
CA LEU A 43 -7.21 1.01 5.13
C LEU A 43 -8.35 0.12 5.64
N ARG A 44 -8.77 0.29 6.91
CA ARG A 44 -9.93 -0.43 7.47
C ARG A 44 -11.24 -0.06 6.77
N ASP A 45 -11.44 1.22 6.46
CA ASP A 45 -12.63 1.67 5.74
C ASP A 45 -12.72 1.08 4.32
N VAL A 46 -11.59 0.99 3.61
CA VAL A 46 -11.55 0.52 2.21
C VAL A 46 -11.53 -1.00 2.09
N TYR A 47 -10.75 -1.69 2.94
CA TYR A 47 -10.51 -3.13 2.82
C TYR A 47 -11.14 -3.97 3.93
N GLY A 48 -11.78 -3.34 4.91
CA GLY A 48 -12.29 -3.96 6.13
C GLY A 48 -11.18 -4.21 7.16
N SER A 49 -11.57 -4.44 8.41
CA SER A 49 -10.61 -4.68 9.50
C SER A 49 -9.84 -6.00 9.34
N LYS A 50 -10.45 -7.00 8.70
CA LYS A 50 -9.84 -8.33 8.49
C LYS A 50 -8.57 -8.20 7.65
N GLY A 51 -7.42 -8.40 8.29
CA GLY A 51 -6.10 -8.38 7.68
C GLY A 51 -5.33 -7.08 7.89
N VAL A 52 -6.02 -5.95 8.08
CA VAL A 52 -5.36 -4.66 8.40
C VAL A 52 -4.70 -4.71 9.77
N ASP A 53 -5.33 -5.37 10.74
CA ASP A 53 -4.79 -5.53 12.10
C ASP A 53 -3.53 -6.41 12.17
N LYS A 54 -3.16 -7.07 11.06
CA LYS A 54 -1.98 -7.93 10.95
C LYS A 54 -0.86 -7.30 10.13
N LEU A 55 -1.03 -6.04 9.73
CA LEU A 55 0.00 -5.29 9.05
C LEU A 55 1.07 -4.84 10.04
N LEU A 56 2.31 -4.96 9.63
CA LEU A 56 3.47 -4.44 10.33
C LEU A 56 3.79 -3.04 9.81
N VAL A 57 4.25 -2.16 10.69
CA VAL A 57 4.79 -0.86 10.28
C VAL A 57 6.09 -1.09 9.54
N PHE A 58 6.30 -0.40 8.43
CA PHE A 58 7.56 -0.44 7.71
C PHE A 58 8.61 0.37 8.47
N GLU A 59 9.66 -0.30 8.93
CA GLU A 59 10.80 0.33 9.59
C GLU A 59 11.94 0.54 8.59
N GLN A 60 12.24 1.81 8.30
CA GLN A 60 13.31 2.17 7.40
C GLN A 60 14.67 1.91 8.07
N CYS A 61 15.53 1.12 7.44
CA CYS A 61 16.88 0.84 7.92
C CYS A 61 17.94 1.16 6.86
N ARG A 62 19.20 1.30 7.29
CA ARG A 62 20.33 1.46 6.38
C ARG A 62 20.61 0.11 5.71
N PRO A 63 20.82 0.07 4.38
CA PRO A 63 21.24 -1.15 3.71
C PRO A 63 22.60 -1.61 4.26
N ASP A 64 22.73 -2.93 4.46
CA ASP A 64 23.99 -3.54 4.88
C ASP A 64 24.97 -3.67 3.70
N GLU A 65 26.22 -4.02 3.99
CA GLU A 65 27.26 -4.17 2.96
C GLU A 65 26.91 -5.25 1.92
N ARG A 66 26.15 -6.28 2.32
CA ARG A 66 25.73 -7.36 1.43
C ARG A 66 24.78 -6.84 0.36
N VAL A 67 23.76 -6.09 0.76
CA VAL A 67 22.80 -5.45 -0.15
C VAL A 67 23.53 -4.42 -1.02
N LEU A 68 24.42 -3.61 -0.45
CA LEU A 68 25.18 -2.63 -1.24
C LEU A 68 26.00 -3.28 -2.36
N ASN A 69 26.68 -4.39 -2.05
CA ASN A 69 27.45 -5.15 -3.03
C ASN A 69 26.57 -5.83 -4.08
N GLU A 70 25.41 -6.37 -3.70
CA GLU A 70 24.46 -7.00 -4.63
C GLU A 70 23.96 -6.00 -5.69
N PHE A 71 23.77 -4.74 -5.31
CA PHE A 71 23.30 -3.67 -6.21
C PHE A 71 24.43 -2.81 -6.80
N ASP A 72 25.71 -3.17 -6.63
CA ASP A 72 26.90 -2.40 -7.07
C ASP A 72 26.90 -0.94 -6.60
N ILE A 73 26.45 -0.71 -5.37
CA ILE A 73 26.38 0.62 -4.75
C ILE A 73 27.64 0.83 -3.90
N LYS A 74 28.59 1.60 -4.43
CA LYS A 74 29.89 1.87 -3.77
C LYS A 74 29.81 2.72 -2.51
N ASN A 75 28.89 3.69 -2.49
CA ASN A 75 28.66 4.58 -1.36
C ASN A 75 27.21 4.44 -0.93
N ALA A 76 26.99 4.07 0.33
CA ALA A 76 25.65 4.00 0.88
C ALA A 76 24.98 5.39 0.78
N PRO A 77 23.77 5.48 0.21
CA PRO A 77 23.06 6.76 0.13
C PRO A 77 22.77 7.30 1.54
N GLU A 78 22.81 8.61 1.69
CA GLU A 78 22.35 9.28 2.91
C GLU A 78 20.85 9.04 3.07
N MET A 79 20.43 8.54 4.23
CA MET A 79 19.02 8.22 4.49
C MET A 79 18.13 9.47 4.65
N SER A 80 18.74 10.66 4.77
CA SER A 80 18.02 11.93 4.96
C SER A 80 17.20 12.34 3.74
N ASP A 81 17.58 11.90 2.55
CA ASP A 81 17.00 12.39 1.30
C ASP A 81 15.68 11.71 0.95
N VAL A 82 15.46 10.50 1.47
CA VAL A 82 14.28 9.69 1.18
C VAL A 82 13.72 9.09 2.45
N ARG A 83 12.46 9.41 2.74
CA ARG A 83 11.71 8.81 3.84
C ARG A 83 10.73 7.77 3.31
N TYR A 84 10.84 6.56 3.83
CA TYR A 84 9.87 5.50 3.58
C TYR A 84 8.97 5.34 4.78
N GLU A 85 7.65 5.36 4.54
CA GLU A 85 6.65 5.06 5.55
C GLU A 85 5.54 4.22 4.92
N GLY A 86 4.98 3.30 5.71
CA GLY A 86 3.95 2.42 5.20
C GLY A 86 3.71 1.21 6.08
N PHE A 87 2.98 0.27 5.50
CA PHE A 87 2.56 -0.96 6.14
C PHE A 87 2.80 -2.14 5.21
N VAL A 88 3.22 -3.27 5.77
CA VAL A 88 3.46 -4.50 5.01
C VAL A 88 2.86 -5.69 5.77
N SER A 89 2.37 -6.69 5.03
CA SER A 89 1.93 -7.95 5.64
C SER A 89 3.10 -8.67 6.32
N SER A 90 2.84 -9.26 7.49
CA SER A 90 3.77 -10.20 8.12
C SER A 90 4.05 -11.40 7.22
N CYS A 91 5.28 -11.92 7.28
CA CYS A 91 5.69 -13.15 6.59
C CYS A 91 5.18 -14.44 7.24
N GLN A 92 4.47 -14.34 8.36
CA GLN A 92 3.84 -15.49 9.01
C GLN A 92 2.83 -16.18 8.09
N GLN A 93 2.72 -17.50 8.25
CA GLN A 93 1.84 -18.33 7.45
C GLN A 93 0.39 -17.81 7.49
N ALA A 94 -0.24 -17.78 6.32
CA ALA A 94 -1.62 -17.33 6.10
C ALA A 94 -1.91 -15.83 6.39
N LEU A 95 -0.89 -14.99 6.63
CA LEU A 95 -1.08 -13.53 6.79
C LEU A 95 -0.84 -12.73 5.51
N GLY A 96 -0.22 -13.36 4.51
CA GLY A 96 -0.06 -12.81 3.16
C GLY A 96 -1.33 -12.89 2.30
N ARG A 97 -1.20 -12.51 1.03
CA ARG A 97 -2.24 -12.66 0.00
C ARG A 97 -1.72 -13.46 -1.17
N ASN A 98 -2.62 -14.24 -1.78
CA ASN A 98 -2.31 -15.06 -2.95
C ASN A 98 -2.18 -14.21 -4.24
N LEU A 99 -2.72 -12.99 -4.24
CA LEU A 99 -2.75 -12.07 -5.36
C LEU A 99 -2.06 -10.74 -4.99
N CYS A 100 -1.52 -10.05 -6.01
CA CYS A 100 -0.93 -8.72 -5.87
C CYS A 100 -1.99 -7.60 -5.98
N ASP A 101 -3.18 -7.82 -5.42
CA ASP A 101 -4.37 -6.96 -5.60
C ASP A 101 -4.50 -5.83 -4.56
N ARG A 102 -3.59 -5.76 -3.60
CA ARG A 102 -3.54 -4.73 -2.53
C ARG A 102 -2.15 -4.15 -2.32
N GLN A 103 -1.37 -4.06 -3.39
CA GLN A 103 -0.08 -3.35 -3.40
C GLN A 103 -0.31 -1.93 -3.92
N LEU A 104 -0.01 -0.93 -3.09
CA LEU A 104 -0.26 0.48 -3.37
C LEU A 104 1.00 1.26 -3.01
N TYR A 105 1.48 2.07 -3.95
CA TYR A 105 2.70 2.86 -3.80
C TYR A 105 2.42 4.32 -4.04
N TYR A 106 3.12 5.18 -3.30
CA TYR A 106 2.93 6.61 -3.32
C TYR A 106 4.28 7.33 -3.35
N VAL A 107 4.36 8.42 -4.10
CA VAL A 107 5.47 9.39 -3.99
C VAL A 107 4.85 10.73 -3.61
N ASN A 108 5.25 11.28 -2.47
CA ASN A 108 4.74 12.56 -1.97
C ASN A 108 3.20 12.63 -1.96
N GLY A 109 2.57 11.55 -1.48
CA GLY A 109 1.11 11.42 -1.40
C GLY A 109 0.40 11.14 -2.74
N ARG A 110 1.13 10.97 -3.85
CA ARG A 110 0.56 10.68 -5.17
C ARG A 110 0.65 9.19 -5.49
N PRO A 111 -0.47 8.49 -5.70
CA PRO A 111 -0.46 7.10 -6.12
C PRO A 111 0.25 6.94 -7.47
N PHE A 112 1.06 5.89 -7.62
CA PHE A 112 1.67 5.55 -8.90
C PHE A 112 1.80 4.03 -9.05
N ASP A 113 2.00 3.58 -10.29
CA ASP A 113 2.26 2.18 -10.61
C ASP A 113 3.77 1.87 -10.53
N ALA A 114 4.17 1.19 -9.46
CA ALA A 114 5.56 0.86 -9.20
C ALA A 114 5.94 -0.52 -9.80
N ARG A 115 6.01 -0.61 -11.13
CA ARG A 115 6.34 -1.85 -11.86
C ARG A 115 7.64 -2.55 -11.43
N LYS A 116 8.61 -1.80 -10.86
CA LYS A 116 9.88 -2.32 -10.34
C LYS A 116 9.83 -2.71 -8.86
N TRP A 117 8.89 -2.17 -8.09
CA TRP A 117 8.77 -2.42 -6.64
C TRP A 117 7.69 -3.46 -6.33
N SER A 118 6.73 -3.62 -7.25
CA SER A 118 5.71 -4.66 -7.20
C SER A 118 6.36 -6.04 -7.31
N MET A 119 6.02 -6.93 -6.38
CA MET A 119 6.28 -8.36 -6.58
C MET A 119 5.53 -8.81 -7.83
N LYS A 120 6.23 -9.42 -8.78
CA LYS A 120 5.61 -10.16 -9.88
C LYS A 120 5.37 -11.58 -9.39
N HIS A 121 4.21 -12.14 -9.75
CA HIS A 121 4.03 -13.58 -9.69
C HIS A 121 4.98 -14.18 -10.73
N THR A 122 6.19 -14.55 -10.32
CA THR A 122 7.06 -15.40 -11.13
C THR A 122 6.47 -16.79 -11.02
N THR A 123 5.57 -17.12 -11.94
CA THR A 123 5.24 -18.52 -12.20
C THR A 123 6.55 -19.17 -12.65
N VAL A 124 7.18 -19.93 -11.76
CA VAL A 124 8.23 -20.86 -12.14
C VAL A 124 7.55 -21.87 -13.06
N GLN A 125 7.87 -21.80 -14.36
CA GLN A 125 7.61 -22.89 -15.30
C GLN A 125 8.71 -23.94 -15.16
#